data_AF-X1HNP2-F1
#
_entry.id   AF-X1HNP2-F1
#
_cell.length_a   1.000
_cell.length_b   1.000
_cell.length_c   1.000
_cell.angle_alpha   90.00
_cell.angle_beta   90.00
_cell.angle_gamma   90.00
#
_symmetry.space_group_name_H-M   'P 1'
#
loop_
_entity.id
_entity.type
_entity.pdbx_description
1 polymer ?
#
loop_
_entity_poly.entity_id
_entity_poly.type
_entity_poly.pdbx_seq_one_letter_code
_entity_poly.pdbx_strand_id
1 'polypeptide(L)'
;MGSFILVAFFLIFLIRGFKISKKAKDEFSKILAQGISSWIVLQAFINIGAMTGILPLTGIPLPFISYGGSHLIAELIGVGILLNITKQT
;
A
#
# COMPACT_ATOMS: atom_id res chain seq x y z
N MET A 1 10.47 5.75 -17.54
CA MET A 1 10.29 6.97 -16.71
C MET A 1 9.05 6.90 -15.83
N GLY A 2 7.86 6.54 -16.35
CA GLY A 2 6.63 6.45 -15.54
C GLY A 2 6.68 5.47 -14.35
N SER A 3 7.34 4.32 -14.50
CA SER A 3 7.50 3.34 -13.39
C SER A 3 8.26 3.90 -12.19
N PHE A 4 9.29 4.73 -12.41
CA PHE A 4 10.05 5.37 -11.32
C PHE A 4 9.19 6.31 -10.47
N ILE A 5 8.27 7.05 -11.11
CA ILE A 5 7.33 7.93 -10.42
C ILE A 5 6.41 7.10 -9.52
N LEU A 6 5.91 5.97 -10.02
CA LEU A 6 5.06 5.06 -9.26
C LEU A 6 5.79 4.47 -8.06
N VAL A 7 7.03 4.02 -8.25
CA VAL A 7 7.88 3.51 -7.16
C VAL A 7 8.06 4.58 -6.08
N ALA A 8 8.35 5.83 -6.48
CA ALA A 8 8.50 6.94 -5.54
C ALA A 8 7.20 7.21 -4.76
N PHE A 9 6.03 7.14 -5.42
CA PHE A 9 4.73 7.27 -4.76
C PHE A 9 4.49 6.18 -3.70
N PHE A 10 4.78 4.91 -4.01
CA PHE A 10 4.62 3.82 -3.04
C PHE A 10 5.61 3.92 -1.88
N LEU A 11 6.83 4.39 -2.11
CA LEU A 11 7.79 4.66 -1.04
C LEU A 11 7.30 5.77 -0.11
N ILE A 12 6.77 6.87 -0.67
CA ILE A 12 6.16 7.95 0.12
C ILE A 12 4.96 7.41 0.93
N PHE A 13 4.12 6.59 0.30
CA PHE A 13 2.99 5.94 0.95
C PHE A 13 3.44 5.08 2.14
N LEU A 14 4.48 4.25 1.95
CA LEU A 14 5.06 3.43 3.01
C LEU A 14 5.52 4.29 4.19
N ILE A 15 6.30 5.35 3.93
CA ILE A 15 6.82 6.24 4.98
C ILE A 15 5.67 6.90 5.74
N ARG A 16 4.61 7.32 5.04
CA ARG A 16 3.40 7.89 5.65
C ARG A 16 2.68 6.85 6.52
N GLY A 17 2.51 5.63 6.04
CA GLY A 17 1.92 4.52 6.78
C GLY A 17 2.65 4.21 8.09
N PHE A 18 3.99 4.11 8.03
CA PHE A 18 4.82 3.94 9.23
C PHE A 18 4.74 5.13 10.19
N LYS A 19 4.60 6.36 9.68
CA LYS A 19 4.43 7.55 10.51
C LYS A 19 3.06 7.57 11.22
N ILE A 20 2.00 7.13 10.55
CA ILE A 20 0.65 6.96 11.14
C ILE A 20 0.71 5.91 12.25
N SER A 21 1.32 4.76 11.97
CA SER A 21 1.57 3.71 12.96
C SER A 21 2.28 4.25 14.20
N LYS A 22 3.38 5.00 14.06
CA LYS A 22 4.10 5.54 15.23
C LYS A 22 3.25 6.50 16.08
N LYS A 23 2.29 7.18 15.47
CA LYS A 23 1.39 8.09 16.18
C LYS A 23 0.22 7.37 16.84
N ALA A 24 -0.18 6.18 16.36
CA ALA A 24 -1.36 5.46 16.84
C ALA A 24 -1.33 5.28 18.37
N LYS A 25 -2.44 5.59 19.04
CA LYS A 25 -2.56 5.46 20.50
C LYS A 25 -2.60 4.00 20.94
N ASP A 26 -3.31 3.17 20.18
CA ASP A 26 -3.54 1.78 20.50
C ASP A 26 -2.62 0.83 19.70
N GLU A 27 -2.13 -0.23 20.35
CA GLU A 27 -1.19 -1.19 19.75
C GLU A 27 -1.79 -1.97 18.57
N PHE A 28 -3.07 -2.30 18.62
CA PHE A 28 -3.77 -2.92 17.49
C PHE A 28 -3.79 -1.97 16.29
N SER A 29 -4.06 -0.68 16.53
CA SER A 29 -4.03 0.34 15.46
C SER A 29 -2.64 0.52 14.86
N LYS A 30 -1.56 0.38 15.67
CA LYS A 30 -0.18 0.42 15.17
C LYS A 30 0.12 -0.72 14.22
N ILE A 31 -0.22 -1.95 14.63
CA ILE A 31 0.03 -3.17 13.85
C ILE A 31 -0.83 -3.16 12.59
N LEU A 32 -2.11 -2.79 12.71
CA LEU A 32 -3.04 -2.72 11.58
C LEU A 32 -2.57 -1.70 10.54
N ALA A 33 -2.13 -0.51 10.99
CA ALA A 33 -1.62 0.52 10.09
C ALA A 33 -0.35 0.08 9.36
N GLN A 34 0.57 -0.61 10.04
CA GLN A 34 1.76 -1.18 9.40
C GLN A 34 1.40 -2.29 8.41
N GLY A 35 0.49 -3.18 8.78
CA GLY A 35 0.05 -4.30 7.96
C GLY A 35 -0.56 -3.84 6.64
N ILE A 36 -1.54 -2.93 6.70
CA ILE A 36 -2.20 -2.39 5.49
C ILE A 36 -1.19 -1.65 4.60
N SER A 37 -0.34 -0.81 5.20
CA SER A 37 0.66 -0.04 4.44
C SER A 37 1.68 -0.95 3.75
N SER A 38 2.15 -1.98 4.46
CA SER A 38 3.12 -2.93 3.93
C SER A 38 2.49 -3.83 2.86
N TRP A 39 1.24 -4.26 3.04
CA TRP A 39 0.53 -5.08 2.07
C TRP A 39 0.40 -4.39 0.71
N ILE A 40 -0.08 -3.15 0.69
CA ILE A 40 -0.23 -2.34 -0.52
C ILE A 40 1.11 -2.14 -1.22
N VAL A 41 2.15 -1.82 -0.46
CA VAL A 41 3.48 -1.55 -1.01
C VAL A 41 4.13 -2.82 -1.53
N LEU A 42 3.96 -3.95 -0.84
CA LEU A 42 4.47 -5.24 -1.28
C LEU A 42 3.82 -5.69 -2.59
N GLN A 43 2.52 -5.46 -2.78
CA GLN A 43 1.86 -5.70 -4.07
C GLN A 43 2.48 -4.86 -5.19
N ALA A 44 2.78 -3.59 -4.92
CA ALA A 44 3.46 -2.74 -5.89
C ALA A 44 4.88 -3.26 -6.21
N PHE A 45 5.67 -3.65 -5.21
CA PHE A 45 7.00 -4.23 -5.42
C PHE A 45 6.96 -5.54 -6.21
N ILE A 46 6.00 -6.43 -5.94
CA ILE A 46 5.80 -7.67 -6.70
C ILE A 46 5.47 -7.34 -8.16
N ASN A 47 4.57 -6.40 -8.40
CA ASN A 47 4.18 -6.00 -9.75
C ASN A 47 5.36 -5.39 -10.53
N ILE A 48 6.16 -4.52 -9.88
CA ILE A 48 7.38 -3.96 -10.46
C ILE A 48 8.41 -5.06 -10.75
N GLY A 49 8.66 -5.95 -9.78
CA GLY A 49 9.59 -7.07 -9.93
C GLY A 49 9.21 -7.97 -11.10
N ALA A 50 7.91 -8.24 -11.27
CA ALA A 50 7.38 -8.99 -12.39
C ALA A 50 7.56 -8.27 -13.73
N MET A 51 7.32 -6.96 -13.77
CA MET A 51 7.53 -6.14 -14.98
C MET A 51 9.01 -6.04 -15.38
N THR A 52 9.92 -6.06 -14.42
CA THR A 52 11.38 -6.08 -14.64
C THR A 52 11.93 -7.47 -14.96
N GLY A 53 11.09 -8.52 -14.96
CA GLY A 53 11.51 -9.89 -15.23
C GLY A 53 12.25 -10.60 -14.09
N ILE A 54 12.29 -9.99 -12.89
CA ILE A 54 12.92 -10.57 -11.69
C ILE A 54 11.99 -11.62 -11.05
N LEU A 55 10.68 -11.37 -11.10
CA LEU A 55 9.64 -12.25 -10.57
C LEU A 55 8.72 -12.77 -11.68
N PRO A 56 8.04 -13.92 -11.50
CA PRO A 56 7.02 -14.36 -12.45
C PRO A 56 5.83 -13.39 -12.47
N LEU A 57 5.20 -13.22 -13.64
CA LEU A 57 3.97 -12.43 -13.78
C LEU A 57 2.84 -13.11 -12.99
N THR A 58 2.52 -12.57 -11.82
CA THR A 58 1.54 -13.13 -10.89
C THR A 58 0.09 -12.74 -11.20
N GLY A 59 -0.15 -11.90 -12.22
CA GLY A 59 -1.48 -11.39 -12.55
C GLY A 59 -2.10 -10.48 -11.49
N ILE A 60 -1.32 -10.07 -10.48
CA ILE A 60 -1.79 -9.18 -9.42
C ILE A 60 -1.93 -7.77 -10.00
N PRO A 61 -3.14 -7.16 -9.96
CA PRO A 61 -3.36 -5.79 -10.40
C PRO A 61 -2.45 -4.82 -9.66
N LEU A 62 -1.88 -3.86 -10.38
CA LEU A 62 -1.09 -2.78 -9.79
C LEU A 62 -1.98 -1.97 -8.84
N PRO A 63 -1.56 -1.79 -7.57
CA PRO A 63 -2.31 -1.00 -6.60
C PRO A 63 -2.70 0.39 -7.12
N PHE A 64 -3.95 0.77 -6.88
CA PHE A 64 -4.61 2.03 -7.26
C PHE A 64 -4.72 2.35 -8.75
N ILE A 65 -4.12 1.55 -9.64
CA ILE A 65 -3.95 1.91 -11.07
C ILE A 65 -4.55 0.86 -12.01
N SER A 66 -4.57 -0.40 -11.61
CA SER A 66 -5.02 -1.48 -12.49
C SER A 66 -6.54 -1.68 -12.46
N TYR A 67 -7.10 -2.13 -13.58
CA TYR A 67 -8.54 -2.31 -13.86
C TYR A 67 -9.21 -3.49 -13.12
N GLY A 68 -8.86 -3.72 -11.85
CA GLY A 68 -9.54 -4.70 -10.99
C GLY A 68 -10.50 -3.99 -10.04
N GLY A 69 -11.79 -3.89 -10.38
CA GLY A 69 -12.77 -3.17 -9.55
C GLY A 69 -12.80 -3.65 -8.08
N SER A 70 -12.79 -4.97 -7.85
CA SER A 70 -12.75 -5.54 -6.50
C SER A 70 -11.44 -5.27 -5.76
N HIS A 71 -10.32 -5.25 -6.48
CA HIS A 71 -9.01 -4.97 -5.89
C HIS A 71 -8.90 -3.50 -5.47
N LEU A 72 -9.35 -2.59 -6.33
CA LEU A 72 -9.42 -1.16 -6.03
C LEU A 72 -10.36 -0.87 -4.84
N ILE A 73 -11.51 -1.55 -4.75
CA ILE A 73 -12.40 -1.44 -3.58
C ILE A 73 -11.67 -1.88 -2.30
N ALA A 74 -10.97 -3.01 -2.32
CA ALA A 74 -10.23 -3.52 -1.16
C ALA A 74 -9.15 -2.54 -0.70
N GLU A 75 -8.42 -1.92 -1.63
CA GLU A 75 -7.40 -0.93 -1.34
C GLU A 75 -7.98 0.36 -0.76
N LEU A 76 -9.10 0.84 -1.31
CA LEU A 76 -9.80 2.00 -0.78
C LEU A 76 -10.35 1.75 0.63
N ILE A 77 -10.83 0.54 0.92
CA ILE A 77 -11.22 0.14 2.28
C ILE A 77 -10.01 0.20 3.22
N GLY A 78 -8.86 -0.37 2.80
CA GLY A 78 -7.62 -0.31 3.58
C GLY A 78 -7.17 1.13 3.86
N VAL A 79 -7.23 2.01 2.86
CA VAL A 79 -6.93 3.44 3.02
C VAL A 79 -7.94 4.12 3.95
N GLY A 80 -9.22 3.79 3.85
CA GLY A 80 -10.27 4.29 4.76
C GLY A 80 -9.99 3.96 6.22
N ILE A 81 -9.50 2.73 6.49
CA ILE A 81 -9.07 2.31 7.83
C ILE A 81 -7.87 3.14 8.31
N LEU A 82 -6.84 3.32 7.46
CA LEU A 82 -5.68 4.16 7.80
C LEU A 82 -6.05 5.61 8.12
N LEU A 83 -6.99 6.19 7.37
CA LEU A 83 -7.50 7.53 7.61
C LEU A 83 -8.26 7.62 8.93
N ASN A 84 -9.05 6.60 9.27
CA ASN A 84 -9.76 6.54 10.54
C ASN A 84 -8.79 6.50 11.74
N ILE A 85 -7.74 5.68 11.65
CA ILE A 85 -6.68 5.61 12.68
C ILE A 85 -5.98 6.96 12.82
N THR A 86 -5.68 7.62 11.70
CA THR A 86 -5.05 8.96 11.69
C THR A 86 -5.95 10.02 12.33
N LYS A 87 -7.27 9.90 12.19
CA LYS A 87 -8.23 10.83 12.81
C LYS A 87 -8.34 10.63 14.34
N GLN A 88 -8.11 9.41 14.82
CA GLN A 88 -8.19 9.07 16.25
C GLN A 88 -6.88 9.31 17.03
N THR A 89 -5.84 9.79 16.34
CA THR A 89 -4.53 10.08 16.94
C THR A 89 -4.35 11.54 17.29
#